data_AF-A0A838H7K0-F1
#
_entry.id   AF-A0A838H7K0-F1
#
_cell.length_a   1.000
_cell.length_b   1.000
_cell.length_c   1.000
_cell.angle_alpha   90.00
_cell.angle_beta   90.00
_cell.angle_gamma   90.00
#
_symmetry.space_group_name_H-M   'P 1'
#
loop_
_entity.id
_entity.type
_entity.pdbx_description
1 polymer ?
#
loop_
_entity_poly.entity_id
_entity_poly.type
_entity_poly.pdbx_seq_one_letter_code
_entity_poly.pdbx_strand_id
1 'polypeptide(L)' 'MSGKRVLRLLRREGLLAPQRAHRRRSKRLHLGTIIPAEPNRRWGTDATMAWTVDDGWVWVFDLVDHYTAEA' A
#
# COMPACT_ATOMS: atom_id res chain seq x y z
N MET A 1 -19.03 -0.39 -33.27
CA MET A 1 -18.52 -1.71 -32.82
C MET A 1 -18.53 -1.74 -31.30
N SER A 2 -19.24 -2.68 -30.66
CA SER A 2 -19.27 -2.76 -29.19
C SER A 2 -17.91 -3.23 -28.64
N GLY A 3 -17.41 -2.60 -27.58
CA GLY A 3 -16.17 -3.01 -26.91
C GLY A 3 -16.17 -4.48 -26.45
N LYS A 4 -17.33 -5.05 -26.16
CA LYS A 4 -17.48 -6.48 -25.83
C LYS A 4 -17.12 -7.41 -27.00
N ARG A 5 -17.48 -7.02 -28.23
CA ARG A 5 -17.15 -7.80 -29.44
C ARG A 5 -15.64 -7.75 -29.71
N VAL A 6 -15.03 -6.59 -29.55
CA VAL A 6 -13.58 -6.38 -29.72
C VAL A 6 -12.82 -7.22 -28.70
N LEU A 7 -13.18 -7.14 -27.42
CA LEU A 7 -12.52 -7.90 -26.35
C LEU A 7 -12.60 -9.42 -26.59
N ARG A 8 -13.74 -9.93 -27.05
CA ARG A 8 -13.92 -11.35 -27.37
C ARG A 8 -13.02 -11.80 -28.52
N LEU A 9 -12.89 -10.97 -29.56
CA LEU A 9 -12.03 -11.28 -30.71
C LEU A 9 -10.55 -11.24 -30.33
N LEU A 10 -10.12 -10.20 -29.61
CA LEU A 10 -8.74 -10.08 -29.11
C LEU A 10 -8.38 -11.24 -28.16
N ARG A 11 -9.32 -11.70 -27.32
CA ARG A 11 -9.12 -12.88 -26.47
C ARG A 11 -8.91 -14.16 -27.28
N ARG A 12 -9.72 -14.37 -28.34
CA ARG A 12 -9.62 -15.56 -29.20
C ARG A 12 -8.29 -15.61 -29.95
N GLU A 13 -7.84 -14.47 -30.45
CA GLU A 13 -6.59 -14.35 -31.21
C GLU A 13 -5.34 -14.15 -30.33
N GLY A 14 -5.47 -14.17 -29.00
CA GLY A 14 -4.34 -13.97 -28.08
C GLY A 14 -3.74 -12.56 -28.07
N LEU A 15 -4.49 -11.56 -28.55
CA LEU A 15 -4.05 -10.17 -28.72
C LEU A 15 -4.40 -9.26 -27.52
N LEU A 16 -4.86 -9.84 -26.40
CA LEU A 16 -5.05 -9.06 -25.19
C LEU A 16 -3.69 -8.55 -24.71
N ALA A 17 -3.62 -7.26 -24.37
CA ALA A 17 -2.45 -6.71 -23.73
C ALA A 17 -2.05 -7.59 -22.52
N PRO A 18 -0.75 -7.82 -22.27
CA PRO A 18 -0.31 -8.58 -21.11
C PRO A 18 -0.86 -7.94 -19.85
N GLN A 19 -1.95 -8.50 -19.31
CA GLN A 19 -2.38 -8.14 -17.98
C GLN A 19 -1.26 -8.60 -17.07
N ARG A 20 -0.68 -7.69 -16.27
CA ARG A 20 0.25 -8.08 -15.21
C ARG A 20 -0.49 -9.16 -14.40
N ALA A 21 -0.05 -10.41 -14.53
CA ALA A 21 -0.58 -11.48 -13.70
C ALA A 21 -0.45 -10.97 -12.27
N HIS A 22 -1.57 -10.95 -11.54
CA HIS A 22 -1.55 -10.57 -10.13
C HIS A 22 -0.60 -11.56 -9.45
N ARG A 23 0.67 -11.17 -9.28
CA ARG A 23 1.65 -12.02 -8.62
C ARG A 23 1.06 -12.21 -7.23
N ARG A 24 0.68 -13.43 -6.89
CA ARG A 24 0.37 -13.77 -5.49
C ARG A 24 1.60 -13.33 -4.71
N ARG A 25 1.51 -12.20 -4.00
CA ARG A 25 2.54 -11.78 -3.07
C ARG A 25 2.66 -12.96 -2.11
N SER A 26 3.74 -13.73 -2.19
CA SER A 26 4.09 -14.58 -1.07
C SER A 26 4.19 -13.66 0.14
N LYS A 27 3.69 -14.10 1.30
CA LYS A 27 3.94 -13.39 2.55
C LYS A 27 5.46 -13.32 2.70
N ARG A 28 6.06 -12.21 2.30
CA ARG A 28 7.48 -11.97 2.50
C ARG A 28 7.60 -11.69 3.99
N LEU A 29 7.95 -12.72 4.75
CA LEU A 29 8.10 -12.62 6.18
C LEU A 29 9.15 -11.54 6.48
N HIS A 30 8.77 -10.53 7.23
CA HIS A 30 9.70 -9.51 7.69
C HIS A 30 10.49 -10.12 8.85
N LEU A 31 11.64 -10.72 8.53
CA LEU A 31 12.57 -11.31 9.52
C LEU A 31 13.57 -10.29 10.08
N GLY A 32 13.58 -9.06 9.55
CA GLY A 32 14.41 -7.97 10.06
C GLY A 32 13.77 -7.27 11.25
N THR A 33 14.50 -6.33 11.84
CA THR A 33 13.97 -5.40 12.84
C THR A 33 14.10 -3.97 12.36
N ILE A 34 13.06 -3.17 12.63
CA ILE A 34 13.07 -1.73 12.42
C ILE A 34 13.50 -0.96 13.67
N ILE A 35 13.53 -1.62 14.84
CA ILE A 35 13.89 -1.03 16.13
C ILE A 35 15.40 -0.76 16.17
N PRO A 36 15.86 0.48 16.39
CA PRO A 36 17.28 0.81 16.50
C PRO A 36 17.83 0.49 17.91
N ALA A 37 19.10 0.77 18.18
CA ALA A 37 19.75 0.46 19.47
C ALA A 37 19.54 1.52 20.57
N GLU A 38 19.13 2.73 20.19
CA GLU A 38 18.92 3.88 21.08
C GLU A 38 17.91 4.88 20.47
N PRO A 39 17.32 5.80 21.26
CA PRO A 39 16.37 6.80 20.77
C PRO A 39 16.95 7.73 19.69
N ASN A 40 16.08 8.41 18.94
CA ASN A 40 16.39 9.42 17.93
C ASN A 40 17.25 8.90 16.74
N ARG A 41 17.28 7.59 16.51
CA ARG A 41 18.04 6.97 15.42
C ARG A 41 17.21 6.60 14.21
N ARG A 42 15.93 6.29 14.40
CA ARG A 42 15.00 5.95 13.33
C ARG A 42 13.58 6.29 13.74
N TRP A 43 12.86 6.92 12.83
CA TRP A 43 11.49 7.36 13.04
C TRP A 43 10.59 6.68 12.02
N GLY A 44 9.45 6.20 12.49
CA GLY A 44 8.33 5.79 11.65
C GLY A 44 7.47 7.00 11.35
N THR A 45 6.99 7.10 10.12
CA THR A 45 5.95 8.06 9.77
C THR A 45 4.92 7.37 8.92
N ASP A 46 3.66 7.69 9.15
CA ASP A 46 2.55 7.23 8.34
C ASP A 46 1.44 8.28 8.34
N ALA A 47 0.55 8.15 7.37
CA ALA A 47 -0.65 8.95 7.28
C ALA A 47 -1.86 8.02 7.38
N THR A 48 -2.76 8.31 8.32
CA THR A 48 -4.01 7.57 8.47
C THR A 48 -5.18 8.55 8.40
N MET A 49 -6.22 8.17 7.66
CA MET A 49 -7.47 8.93 7.69
C MET A 49 -8.22 8.67 8.99
N ALA A 50 -8.62 9.75 9.65
CA ALA A 50 -9.47 9.71 10.84
C ALA A 50 -10.73 10.55 10.61
N TRP A 51 -11.82 10.14 11.24
CA TRP A 51 -13.05 10.93 11.27
C TRP A 51 -13.07 11.82 12.51
N THR A 52 -13.34 13.11 12.33
CA THR A 52 -13.53 14.09 13.40
C THR A 52 -14.98 14.58 13.41
N VAL A 53 -15.45 15.10 14.54
CA VAL A 53 -16.81 15.62 14.68
C VAL A 53 -17.00 16.89 13.84
N ASP A 54 -15.99 17.77 13.82
CA ASP A 54 -16.11 19.09 13.22
C ASP A 54 -15.72 19.12 11.72
N ASP A 55 -14.71 18.34 11.32
CA ASP A 55 -14.13 18.40 9.96
C ASP A 55 -14.41 17.14 9.11
N GLY A 56 -15.03 16.11 9.70
CA GLY A 56 -15.26 14.83 9.02
C GLY A 56 -13.94 14.09 8.74
N TRP A 57 -13.75 13.62 7.50
CA TRP A 57 -12.55 12.88 7.12
C TRP A 57 -11.33 13.78 6.97
N VAL A 58 -10.35 13.60 7.85
CA VAL A 58 -9.06 14.31 7.82
C VAL A 58 -7.91 13.32 7.76
N TRP A 59 -6.75 13.79 7.29
CA TRP A 59 -5.50 13.05 7.38
C TRP A 59 -4.78 13.39 8.68
N VAL A 60 -4.43 12.36 9.45
CA VAL A 60 -3.51 12.46 10.59
C VAL A 60 -2.15 11.96 10.13
N PHE A 61 -1.13 12.80 10.30
CA PHE A 61 0.27 12.46 10.05
C PHE A 61 0.95 12.32 11.40
N ASP A 62 1.53 11.15 11.66
CA ASP A 62 2.23 10.88 12.91
C ASP A 62 3.70 10.58 12.65
N LEU A 63 4.53 10.85 13.65
CA LEU A 63 5.97 10.62 13.65
C LEU A 63 6.36 9.95 14.97
N VAL A 64 6.77 8.68 14.91
CA VAL A 64 7.03 7.87 16.11
C VAL A 64 8.49 7.43 16.13
N ASP A 65 9.17 7.62 17.26
CA ASP A 65 10.50 7.05 17.45
C ASP A 65 10.42 5.52 17.54
N HIS A 66 11.18 4.80 16.69
CA HIS A 66 11.10 3.33 16.63
C HIS A 66 11.81 2.62 17.79
N TYR A 67 12.52 3.33 18.67
CA TYR A 67 13.08 2.77 19.89
C TYR A 67 12.11 2.93 21.07
N THR A 68 11.65 4.15 21.34
CA THR A 68 10.78 4.44 22.51
C THR A 68 9.30 4.21 22.24
N ALA A 69 8.88 4.16 20.97
CA ALA A 69 7.48 4.19 20.54
C ALA A 69 6.71 5.44 20.98
N GLU A 70 7.42 6.54 21.24
CA GLU A 70 6.84 7.85 21.54
C GLU A 70 6.63 8.66 20.26
N ALA A 71 5.54 9.43 20.25
CA ALA A 71 5.15 10.39 19.21
C ALA A 71 5.37 11.84 19.67
#